data_AF-A0AAV3B7E9-F1
#
_entry.id   AF-A0AAV3B7E9-F1
#
_cell.length_a   1.000
_cell.length_b   1.000
_cell.length_c   1.000
_cell.angle_alpha   90.00
_cell.angle_beta   90.00
_cell.angle_gamma   90.00
#
_symmetry.space_group_name_H-M   'P 1'
#
loop_
_entity.id
_entity.type
_entity.pdbx_description
1 polymer ?
#
loop_
_entity_poly.entity_id
_entity_poly.type
_entity_poly.pdbx_seq_one_letter_code
_entity_poly.pdbx_strand_id
1 'polypeptide(L)'
;PPTLTLAASLPAEASDATVMLAIPQLYANGGNCLQPDERGERPVRYRQAWRDVQNQFGDDKKQVAVMYHQLTLRLDTQENGDYQVCPVARLLRDAQGRWTLDPGFIPPMLSLQASAWCGEQLELLMVQLRARLQRLMGMRRESNARMADFAVADVSLFWLLNALNSAEPVLGNFQRYPQVHPERLYQELARLAGSLLTFSLEHEVTAIPVYQHEQLTRVFPPLFALLNILLEASLPSRVVAIELVHEPRINQWRATLRDPRLREGADFYLSVRSSLPAAQLQTQFPQLCKAGAPDEVGNVVNVALSGIPLRPLSHVPAAIPLRLENQYFSLDLSHPAATQMMETGACVFYVPGTLGEIQLELFAVLRA
;
A
#
# COMPACT_ATOMS: atom_id res chain seq x y z
N PRO A 1 36.13 10.32 17.77
CA PRO A 1 36.53 11.41 16.85
C PRO A 1 36.60 12.72 17.64
N PRO A 2 37.46 13.67 17.29
CA PRO A 2 37.47 14.99 17.91
C PRO A 2 36.18 15.77 17.58
N THR A 3 35.84 16.74 18.42
CA THR A 3 34.67 17.61 18.26
C THR A 3 34.82 18.51 17.04
N LEU A 4 33.76 18.63 16.23
CA LEU A 4 33.65 19.59 15.14
C LEU A 4 32.86 20.83 15.60
N THR A 5 33.49 22.00 15.60
CA THR A 5 32.83 23.27 15.96
C THR A 5 32.24 23.95 14.73
N LEU A 6 30.90 23.95 14.63
CA LEU A 6 30.16 24.45 13.47
C LEU A 6 30.35 25.95 13.23
N ALA A 7 30.35 26.77 14.29
CA ALA A 7 30.49 28.23 14.19
C ALA A 7 31.81 28.69 13.54
N ALA A 8 32.85 27.85 13.60
CA ALA A 8 34.14 28.11 12.97
C ALA A 8 34.24 27.55 11.54
N SER A 9 33.32 26.67 11.15
CA SER A 9 33.42 25.85 9.93
C SER A 9 32.35 26.14 8.89
N LEU A 10 31.28 26.87 9.25
CA LEU A 10 30.16 27.21 8.35
C LEU A 10 30.03 28.74 8.22
N PRO A 11 29.70 29.25 7.01
CA PRO A 11 29.29 30.64 6.83
C PRO A 11 28.06 30.98 7.68
N ALA A 12 27.94 32.25 8.10
CA ALA A 12 26.81 32.71 8.91
C ALA A 12 25.44 32.59 8.20
N GLU A 13 25.44 32.45 6.87
CA GLU A 13 24.25 32.33 6.02
C GLU A 13 23.83 30.88 5.75
N ALA A 14 24.62 29.88 6.17
CA ALA A 14 24.30 28.48 5.92
C ALA A 14 22.99 28.07 6.63
N SER A 15 22.04 27.54 5.86
CA SER A 15 20.76 27.00 6.33
C SER A 15 20.82 25.53 6.70
N ASP A 16 21.73 24.79 6.08
CA ASP A 16 21.92 23.35 6.22
C ASP A 16 23.41 22.99 6.12
N ALA A 17 23.77 21.82 6.65
CA ALA A 17 25.12 21.29 6.56
C ALA A 17 25.11 19.76 6.65
N THR A 18 25.87 19.07 5.78
CA THR A 18 26.04 17.62 5.88
C THR A 18 27.31 17.30 6.66
N VAL A 19 27.15 16.56 7.76
CA VAL A 19 28.25 16.06 8.57
C VAL A 19 28.69 14.70 8.05
N MET A 20 29.99 14.59 7.81
CA MET A 20 30.66 13.42 7.28
C MET A 20 31.56 12.81 8.36
N LEU A 21 31.56 11.49 8.50
CA LEU A 21 32.63 10.76 9.18
C LEU A 21 33.76 10.53 8.18
N ALA A 22 34.95 11.01 8.50
CA ALA A 22 36.11 10.99 7.64
C ALA A 22 37.25 10.16 8.27
N ILE A 23 37.85 9.30 7.45
CA ILE A 23 39.07 8.56 7.76
C ILE A 23 40.12 8.86 6.69
N PRO A 24 41.38 9.17 7.06
CA PRO A 24 42.42 9.41 6.05
C PRO A 24 42.59 8.22 5.10
N GLN A 25 42.89 8.53 3.84
CA GLN A 25 43.26 7.54 2.84
C GLN A 25 44.47 6.71 3.31
N LEU A 26 44.54 5.47 2.85
CA LEU A 26 45.70 4.61 3.12
C LEU A 26 46.75 4.87 2.04
N TYR A 27 47.94 5.31 2.43
CA TYR A 27 49.03 5.55 1.48
C TYR A 27 49.81 4.25 1.19
N ALA A 28 49.91 3.87 -0.08
CA ALA A 28 50.61 2.64 -0.48
C ALA A 28 52.11 2.67 -0.18
N ASN A 29 52.73 3.86 -0.12
CA ASN A 29 54.14 4.04 0.16
C ASN A 29 54.50 4.05 1.66
N GLY A 30 53.55 3.74 2.55
CA GLY A 30 53.77 3.69 3.98
C GLY A 30 53.50 5.01 4.71
N GLY A 31 53.99 5.12 5.95
CA GLY A 31 53.73 6.30 6.80
C GLY A 31 52.27 6.40 7.25
N ASN A 32 51.59 5.27 7.44
CA ASN A 32 50.17 5.22 7.78
C ASN A 32 49.90 5.23 9.29
N CYS A 33 50.92 5.21 10.15
CA CYS A 33 50.77 5.19 11.60
C CYS A 33 51.72 6.21 12.26
N LEU A 34 51.14 7.17 12.97
CA LEU A 34 51.89 8.15 13.77
C LEU A 34 52.22 7.57 15.15
N GLN A 35 53.38 7.92 15.69
CA GLN A 35 53.69 7.70 17.11
C GLN A 35 52.78 8.57 18.02
N PRO A 36 52.64 8.24 19.33
CA PRO A 36 51.66 8.89 20.22
C PRO A 36 51.67 10.42 20.20
N ASP A 37 52.85 11.04 20.14
CA ASP A 37 53.04 12.50 20.17
C ASP A 37 53.46 13.09 18.81
N GLU A 38 53.52 12.27 17.77
CA GLU A 38 53.95 12.69 16.44
C GLU A 38 52.84 13.49 15.74
N ARG A 39 53.24 14.56 15.06
CA ARG A 39 52.36 15.35 14.18
C ARG A 39 52.69 15.00 12.74
N GLY A 40 51.71 14.45 12.03
CA GLY A 40 51.84 14.21 10.60
C GLY A 40 51.74 15.53 9.83
N GLU A 41 52.54 15.67 8.76
CA GLU A 41 52.44 16.78 7.79
C GLU A 41 51.18 16.69 6.92
N ARG A 42 50.58 15.49 6.89
CA ARG A 42 49.34 15.15 6.17
C ARG A 42 48.41 14.34 7.08
N PRO A 43 47.13 14.19 6.74
CA PRO A 43 46.24 13.28 7.46
C PRO A 43 46.77 11.83 7.39
N VAL A 44 46.89 11.16 8.54
CA VAL A 44 47.41 9.80 8.65
C VAL A 44 46.37 8.89 9.31
N ARG A 45 46.14 7.71 8.72
CA ARG A 45 45.02 6.82 9.05
C ARG A 45 45.05 6.28 10.49
N TYR A 46 46.24 6.01 11.02
CA TYR A 46 46.43 5.39 12.33
C TYR A 46 47.30 6.25 13.26
N ARG A 47 47.07 6.10 14.57
CA ARG A 47 47.99 6.55 15.62
C ARG A 47 48.24 5.39 16.58
N GLN A 48 49.51 5.17 16.89
CA GLN A 48 49.95 4.19 17.86
C GLN A 48 49.57 4.67 19.27
N ALA A 49 49.10 3.75 20.09
CA ALA A 49 48.97 3.94 21.52
C ALA A 49 49.41 2.67 22.25
N TRP A 50 50.00 2.85 23.42
CA TRP A 50 50.34 1.75 24.31
C TRP A 50 49.14 1.38 25.17
N ARG A 51 48.81 0.09 25.23
CA ARG A 51 47.71 -0.46 26.03
C ARG A 51 48.23 -1.64 26.85
N ASP A 52 47.85 -1.68 28.12
CA ASP A 52 47.97 -2.88 28.93
C ASP A 52 46.91 -3.89 28.48
N VAL A 53 47.36 -4.97 27.85
CA VAL A 53 46.51 -6.07 27.41
C VAL A 53 46.60 -7.20 28.44
N GLN A 54 45.45 -7.59 28.99
CA GLN A 54 45.33 -8.71 29.93
C GLN A 54 45.51 -10.05 29.20
N ASN A 55 46.31 -10.93 29.78
CA ASN A 55 46.38 -12.32 29.34
C ASN A 55 45.07 -13.05 29.66
N GLN A 56 44.51 -13.81 28.72
CA GLN A 56 43.26 -14.55 28.92
C GLN A 56 43.45 -15.87 29.69
N PHE A 57 44.70 -16.33 29.86
CA PHE A 57 45.04 -17.60 30.49
C PHE A 57 45.80 -17.44 31.82
N GLY A 58 45.99 -16.21 32.28
CA GLY A 58 46.70 -15.90 33.51
C GLY A 58 46.45 -14.46 33.96
N ASP A 59 47.04 -14.08 35.09
CA ASP A 59 46.76 -12.79 35.74
C ASP A 59 47.68 -11.65 35.25
N ASP A 60 48.64 -11.92 34.36
CA ASP A 60 49.59 -10.93 33.87
C ASP A 60 49.02 -9.99 32.81
N LYS A 61 49.57 -8.76 32.77
CA LYS A 61 49.31 -7.75 31.74
C LYS A 61 50.59 -7.42 31.00
N LYS A 62 50.48 -7.14 29.70
CA LYS A 62 51.60 -6.68 28.87
C LYS A 62 51.25 -5.42 28.11
N GLN A 63 52.22 -4.53 28.02
CA GLN A 63 52.13 -3.34 27.17
C GLN A 63 52.27 -3.75 25.71
N VAL A 64 51.23 -3.50 24.92
CA VAL A 64 51.19 -3.76 23.49
C VAL A 64 50.91 -2.46 22.76
N ALA A 65 51.68 -2.21 21.70
CA ALA A 65 51.42 -1.12 20.77
C ALA A 65 50.20 -1.47 19.91
N VAL A 66 49.13 -0.69 20.02
CA VAL A 66 47.91 -0.84 19.21
C VAL A 66 47.72 0.37 18.30
N MET A 67 47.06 0.16 17.17
CA MET A 67 46.74 1.21 16.20
C MET A 67 45.29 1.66 16.35
N TYR A 68 45.08 2.96 16.55
CA TYR A 68 43.75 3.58 16.56
C TYR A 68 43.51 4.36 15.27
N HIS A 69 42.34 4.14 14.65
CA HIS A 69 41.90 4.92 13.50
C HIS A 69 41.73 6.40 13.87
N GLN A 70 42.31 7.30 13.09
CA GLN A 70 42.18 8.75 13.24
C GLN A 70 40.89 9.24 12.54
N LEU A 71 39.74 8.89 13.12
CA LEU A 71 38.43 9.34 12.65
C LEU A 71 38.20 10.81 13.00
N THR A 72 37.71 11.58 12.04
CA THR A 72 37.34 12.99 12.22
C THR A 72 35.93 13.25 11.70
N LEU A 73 35.23 14.21 12.32
CA LEU A 73 33.99 14.73 11.77
C LEU A 73 34.33 15.93 10.88
N ARG A 74 33.80 15.93 9.66
CA ARG A 74 34.05 16.94 8.64
C ARG A 74 32.73 17.39 8.02
N LEU A 75 32.75 18.51 7.32
CA LEU A 75 31.61 18.96 6.52
C LEU A 75 31.82 18.52 5.07
N ASP A 76 30.72 18.33 4.35
CA ASP A 76 30.72 18.09 2.90
C ASP A 76 31.37 19.24 2.11
N THR A 77 31.26 20.47 2.60
CA THR A 77 31.87 21.68 2.01
C THR A 77 33.38 21.79 2.21
N GLN A 78 33.99 20.97 3.08
CA GLN A 78 35.43 20.98 3.30
C GLN A 78 36.18 20.20 2.20
N GLU A 79 37.45 20.51 2.00
CA GLU A 79 38.33 19.71 1.15
C GLU A 79 38.55 18.33 1.79
N ASN A 80 38.00 17.30 1.13
CA ASN A 80 37.97 15.93 1.64
C ASN A 80 38.79 14.95 0.78
N GLY A 81 39.63 15.44 -0.15
CA GLY A 81 40.37 14.60 -1.11
C GLY A 81 41.30 13.57 -0.47
N ASP A 82 41.93 13.90 0.65
CA ASP A 82 42.82 13.00 1.41
C ASP A 82 42.06 12.04 2.35
N TYR A 83 40.73 12.02 2.29
CA TYR A 83 39.87 11.24 3.16
C TYR A 83 38.96 10.29 2.38
N GLN A 84 38.63 9.17 3.00
CA GLN A 84 37.41 8.43 2.70
C GLN A 84 36.33 8.95 3.64
N VAL A 85 35.17 9.31 3.08
CA VAL A 85 34.10 9.97 3.82
C VAL A 85 32.78 9.22 3.71
N CYS A 86 31.98 9.26 4.76
CA CYS A 86 30.62 8.73 4.78
C CYS A 86 29.69 9.76 5.45
N PRO A 87 28.59 10.19 4.79
CA PRO A 87 27.58 11.03 5.41
C PRO A 87 26.96 10.34 6.62
N VAL A 88 26.92 11.04 7.76
CA VAL A 88 26.36 10.49 9.01
C VAL A 88 25.20 11.30 9.58
N ALA A 89 25.11 12.58 9.24
CA ALA A 89 23.99 13.42 9.65
C ALA A 89 23.83 14.62 8.71
N ARG A 90 22.61 15.17 8.63
CA ARG A 90 22.36 16.51 8.09
C ARG A 90 21.84 17.38 9.22
N LEU A 91 22.32 18.61 9.26
CA LEU A 91 21.91 19.64 10.20
C LEU A 91 21.09 20.68 9.47
N LEU A 92 20.04 21.18 10.11
CA LEU A 92 19.22 22.28 9.64
C LEU A 92 19.25 23.40 10.67
N ARG A 93 19.14 24.63 10.21
CA ARG A 93 19.04 25.81 11.06
C ARG A 93 17.59 26.20 11.26
N ASP A 94 17.15 26.27 12.52
CA ASP A 94 15.81 26.71 12.88
C ASP A 94 15.62 28.23 12.69
N ALA A 95 14.38 28.71 12.78
CA ALA A 95 14.04 30.13 12.66
C ALA A 95 14.69 31.00 13.77
N GLN A 96 15.14 30.38 14.87
CA GLN A 96 15.88 31.03 15.95
C GLN A 96 17.41 30.96 15.76
N GLY A 97 17.87 30.42 14.63
CA GLY A 97 19.27 30.34 14.25
C GLY A 97 20.05 29.18 14.89
N ARG A 98 19.38 28.25 15.58
CA ARG A 98 20.00 27.08 16.23
C ARG A 98 20.06 25.90 15.27
N TRP A 99 21.11 25.09 15.41
CA TRP A 99 21.29 23.88 14.62
C TRP A 99 20.57 22.69 15.26
N THR A 100 19.78 21.97 14.47
CA THR A 100 19.12 20.72 14.84
C THR A 100 19.43 19.63 13.82
N LEU A 101 19.29 18.37 14.22
CA LEU A 101 19.39 17.25 13.29
C LEU A 101 18.16 17.24 12.38
N ASP A 102 18.37 16.99 11.10
CA ASP A 102 17.30 16.74 10.15
C ASP A 102 16.70 15.34 10.38
N PRO A 103 15.43 15.23 10.83
CA PRO A 103 14.79 13.94 11.04
C PRO A 103 14.52 13.18 9.73
N GLY A 104 14.49 13.87 8.58
CA GLY A 104 14.27 13.27 7.27
C GLY A 104 15.54 12.75 6.59
N PHE A 105 16.71 12.96 7.20
CA PHE A 105 17.97 12.53 6.62
C PHE A 105 18.20 11.02 6.81
N ILE A 106 18.45 10.33 5.71
CA ILE A 106 18.78 8.91 5.65
C ILE A 106 20.23 8.78 5.15
N PRO A 107 21.20 8.42 6.00
CA PRO A 107 22.59 8.21 5.60
C PRO A 107 22.71 6.97 4.71
N PRO A 108 23.86 6.73 4.06
CA PRO A 108 24.19 5.41 3.52
C PRO A 108 24.23 4.39 4.67
N MET A 109 23.49 3.29 4.54
CA MET A 109 23.30 2.33 5.63
C MET A 109 23.64 0.92 5.18
N LEU A 110 24.33 0.17 6.03
CA LEU A 110 24.52 -1.27 5.84
C LEU A 110 23.36 -2.11 6.40
N SER A 111 22.53 -1.50 7.25
CA SER A 111 21.42 -2.16 7.95
C SER A 111 20.25 -1.20 8.08
N LEU A 112 19.03 -1.65 7.78
CA LEU A 112 17.81 -0.83 7.92
C LEU A 112 17.63 -0.28 9.33
N GLN A 113 18.09 -1.00 10.36
CA GLN A 113 17.99 -0.58 11.76
C GLN A 113 18.73 0.75 12.04
N ALA A 114 19.61 1.21 11.15
CA ALA A 114 20.34 2.45 11.32
C ALA A 114 19.48 3.71 11.06
N SER A 115 18.30 3.59 10.44
CA SER A 115 17.36 4.69 10.26
C SER A 115 16.02 4.38 10.93
N ALA A 116 15.72 5.14 11.99
CA ALA A 116 14.41 5.11 12.63
C ALA A 116 13.29 5.47 11.65
N TRP A 117 13.52 6.49 10.81
CA TRP A 117 12.57 6.94 9.79
C TRP A 117 12.16 5.79 8.84
N CYS A 118 13.12 5.00 8.32
CA CYS A 118 12.78 3.86 7.47
C CYS A 118 11.96 2.80 8.20
N GLY A 119 12.25 2.55 9.48
CA GLY A 119 11.50 1.63 10.32
C GLY A 119 10.05 2.09 10.52
N GLU A 120 9.85 3.35 10.90
CA GLU A 120 8.54 3.96 11.10
C GLU A 120 7.69 3.97 9.81
N GLN A 121 8.30 4.32 8.68
CA GLN A 121 7.59 4.30 7.39
C GLN A 121 7.23 2.89 6.93
N LEU A 122 8.11 1.91 7.16
CA LEU A 122 7.79 0.51 6.90
C LEU A 122 6.64 0.02 7.79
N GLU A 123 6.59 0.46 9.05
CA GLU A 123 5.48 0.18 9.96
C GLU A 123 4.15 0.75 9.47
N LEU A 124 4.13 2.05 9.12
CA LEU A 124 2.94 2.69 8.55
C LEU A 124 2.47 1.99 7.27
N LEU A 125 3.39 1.72 6.34
CA LEU A 125 3.09 1.03 5.10
C LEU A 125 2.45 -0.34 5.35
N MET A 126 3.00 -1.11 6.30
CA MET A 126 2.49 -2.44 6.63
C MET A 126 1.12 -2.40 7.29
N VAL A 127 0.83 -1.38 8.11
CA VAL A 127 -0.52 -1.16 8.66
C VAL A 127 -1.53 -0.90 7.53
N GLN A 128 -1.20 0.00 6.60
CA GLN A 128 -2.05 0.31 5.46
C GLN A 128 -2.24 -0.91 4.54
N LEU A 129 -1.16 -1.62 4.23
CA LEU A 129 -1.16 -2.81 3.40
C LEU A 129 -2.05 -3.90 4.01
N ARG A 130 -1.90 -4.20 5.31
CA ARG A 130 -2.72 -5.21 5.99
C ARG A 130 -4.20 -4.81 6.05
N ALA A 131 -4.50 -3.55 6.36
CA ALA A 131 -5.87 -3.05 6.34
C ALA A 131 -6.50 -3.18 4.95
N ARG A 132 -5.73 -2.85 3.90
CA ARG A 132 -6.15 -2.99 2.51
C ARG A 132 -6.37 -4.45 2.14
N LEU A 133 -5.45 -5.32 2.49
CA LEU A 133 -5.52 -6.76 2.24
C LEU A 133 -6.76 -7.37 2.91
N GLN A 134 -7.03 -7.05 4.18
CA GLN A 134 -8.21 -7.53 4.90
C GLN A 134 -9.51 -7.12 4.19
N ARG A 135 -9.61 -5.86 3.76
CA ARG A 135 -10.79 -5.40 3.02
C ARG A 135 -10.96 -6.12 1.68
N LEU A 136 -9.88 -6.32 0.92
CA LEU A 136 -9.93 -7.02 -0.37
C LEU A 136 -10.26 -8.51 -0.20
N MET A 137 -9.75 -9.15 0.85
CA MET A 137 -10.08 -10.52 1.19
C MET A 137 -11.57 -10.67 1.55
N GLY A 138 -12.16 -9.68 2.23
CA GLY A 138 -13.60 -9.65 2.50
C GLY A 138 -14.48 -9.45 1.26
N MET A 139 -13.91 -8.95 0.15
CA MET A 139 -14.61 -8.85 -1.14
C MET A 139 -14.57 -10.16 -1.94
N ARG A 140 -13.78 -11.15 -1.49
CA ARG A 140 -13.67 -12.45 -2.15
C ARG A 140 -14.99 -13.21 -1.98
N ARG A 141 -15.62 -13.58 -3.10
CA ARG A 141 -16.81 -14.45 -3.07
C ARG A 141 -16.39 -15.87 -2.70
N GLU A 142 -16.87 -16.36 -1.55
CA GLU A 142 -16.69 -17.76 -1.17
C GLU A 142 -17.69 -18.63 -1.93
N SER A 143 -17.19 -19.41 -2.89
CA SER A 143 -17.93 -20.45 -3.57
C SER A 143 -17.41 -21.80 -3.07
N ASN A 144 -18.24 -22.54 -2.34
CA ASN A 144 -17.94 -23.89 -1.85
C ASN A 144 -16.64 -24.06 -1.05
N ALA A 145 -16.44 -23.30 0.04
CA ALA A 145 -15.57 -23.58 1.22
C ALA A 145 -14.13 -24.15 1.02
N ARG A 146 -13.60 -24.26 -0.20
CA ARG A 146 -12.35 -24.95 -0.55
C ARG A 146 -11.53 -24.24 -1.62
N MET A 147 -12.16 -23.53 -2.57
CA MET A 147 -11.47 -22.71 -3.57
C MET A 147 -12.24 -21.41 -3.77
N ALA A 148 -11.53 -20.32 -4.10
CA ALA A 148 -12.24 -19.11 -4.50
C ALA A 148 -12.42 -19.08 -6.00
N ASP A 149 -13.64 -18.78 -6.41
CA ASP A 149 -13.97 -18.49 -7.79
C ASP A 149 -13.61 -17.03 -8.07
N PHE A 150 -12.65 -16.81 -8.97
CA PHE A 150 -12.41 -15.51 -9.58
C PHE A 150 -13.05 -15.51 -10.97
N ALA A 151 -14.09 -14.70 -11.17
CA ALA A 151 -14.65 -14.50 -12.49
C ALA A 151 -13.73 -13.58 -13.33
N VAL A 152 -13.97 -13.50 -14.64
CA VAL A 152 -13.21 -12.60 -15.55
C VAL A 152 -13.31 -11.12 -15.12
N ALA A 153 -14.40 -10.72 -14.47
CA ALA A 153 -14.55 -9.37 -13.92
C ALA A 153 -13.67 -9.10 -12.68
N ASP A 154 -13.19 -10.15 -12.00
CA ASP A 154 -12.40 -10.05 -10.78
C ASP A 154 -10.89 -10.08 -11.04
N VAL A 155 -10.44 -10.00 -12.31
CA VAL A 155 -9.02 -10.10 -12.68
C VAL A 155 -8.18 -9.03 -11.96
N SER A 156 -8.70 -7.80 -11.85
CA SER A 156 -8.01 -6.73 -11.11
C SER A 156 -7.92 -7.03 -9.61
N LEU A 157 -8.99 -7.56 -9.00
CA LEU A 157 -9.00 -7.96 -7.60
C LEU A 157 -8.01 -9.11 -7.35
N PHE A 158 -7.98 -10.10 -8.23
CA PHE A 158 -7.04 -11.22 -8.19
C PHE A 158 -5.59 -10.73 -8.22
N TRP A 159 -5.23 -9.90 -9.20
CA TRP A 159 -3.85 -9.41 -9.34
C TRP A 159 -3.44 -8.49 -8.19
N LEU A 160 -4.36 -7.67 -7.68
CA LEU A 160 -4.12 -6.85 -6.49
C LEU A 160 -3.90 -7.71 -5.24
N LEU A 161 -4.77 -8.71 -5.01
CA LEU A 161 -4.58 -9.67 -3.91
C LEU A 161 -3.29 -10.46 -4.05
N ASN A 162 -2.93 -10.88 -5.26
CA ASN A 162 -1.66 -11.58 -5.52
C ASN A 162 -0.45 -10.69 -5.16
N ALA A 163 -0.44 -9.43 -5.60
CA ALA A 163 0.63 -8.49 -5.30
C ALA A 163 0.76 -8.24 -3.79
N LEU A 164 -0.36 -7.98 -3.09
CA LEU A 164 -0.33 -7.69 -1.66
C LEU A 164 -0.02 -8.92 -0.81
N ASN A 165 -0.64 -10.09 -1.09
CA ASN A 165 -0.35 -11.33 -0.37
C ASN A 165 1.09 -11.79 -0.55
N SER A 166 1.69 -11.55 -1.72
CA SER A 166 3.09 -11.91 -1.97
C SER A 166 4.05 -10.96 -1.24
N ALA A 167 3.73 -9.67 -1.15
CA ALA A 167 4.59 -8.67 -0.52
C ALA A 167 4.52 -8.67 1.01
N GLU A 168 3.34 -8.87 1.61
CA GLU A 168 3.13 -8.81 3.07
C GLU A 168 4.12 -9.65 3.88
N PRO A 169 4.32 -10.96 3.61
CA PRO A 169 5.20 -11.78 4.44
C PRO A 169 6.67 -11.38 4.31
N VAL A 170 7.08 -10.93 3.11
CA VAL A 170 8.46 -10.50 2.84
C VAL A 170 8.75 -9.17 3.54
N LEU A 171 7.86 -8.19 3.42
CA LEU A 171 7.98 -6.90 4.09
C LEU A 171 7.86 -7.04 5.61
N GLY A 172 6.97 -7.91 6.08
CA GLY A 172 6.83 -8.25 7.50
C GLY A 172 8.11 -8.88 8.08
N ASN A 173 8.88 -9.62 7.27
CA ASN A 173 10.17 -10.16 7.70
C ASN A 173 11.21 -9.04 7.93
N PHE A 174 11.22 -8.01 7.09
CA PHE A 174 12.12 -6.85 7.27
C PHE A 174 11.77 -6.04 8.53
N GLN A 175 10.49 -5.98 8.94
CA GLN A 175 10.10 -5.37 10.22
C GLN A 175 10.66 -6.15 11.43
N ARG A 176 10.60 -7.48 11.38
CA ARG A 176 11.07 -8.34 12.49
C ARG A 176 12.59 -8.42 12.57
N TYR A 177 13.25 -8.40 11.41
CA TYR A 177 14.70 -8.55 11.28
C TYR A 177 15.29 -7.40 10.42
N PRO A 178 15.39 -6.18 10.98
CA PRO A 178 15.88 -5.01 10.25
C PRO A 178 17.40 -5.01 10.01
N GLN A 179 18.10 -6.09 10.37
CA GLN A 179 19.55 -6.28 10.23
C GLN A 179 19.96 -6.66 8.80
N VAL A 180 19.37 -6.00 7.80
CA VAL A 180 19.57 -6.30 6.39
C VAL A 180 19.97 -5.06 5.61
N HIS A 181 20.72 -5.26 4.52
CA HIS A 181 21.10 -4.18 3.63
C HIS A 181 19.86 -3.51 3.02
N PRO A 182 19.78 -2.15 2.98
CA PRO A 182 18.59 -1.43 2.52
C PRO A 182 18.19 -1.71 1.07
N GLU A 183 19.14 -2.10 0.21
CA GLU A 183 18.84 -2.49 -1.17
C GLU A 183 17.82 -3.64 -1.24
N ARG A 184 17.86 -4.58 -0.29
CA ARG A 184 16.91 -5.71 -0.25
C ARG A 184 15.48 -5.24 -0.02
N LEU A 185 15.30 -4.24 0.85
CA LEU A 185 13.99 -3.62 1.04
C LEU A 185 13.56 -2.85 -0.20
N TYR A 186 14.48 -2.06 -0.78
CA TYR A 186 14.21 -1.29 -2.00
C TYR A 186 13.68 -2.19 -3.13
N GLN A 187 14.33 -3.33 -3.39
CA GLN A 187 13.93 -4.25 -4.46
C GLN A 187 12.48 -4.73 -4.28
N GLU A 188 12.07 -5.05 -3.05
CA GLU A 188 10.71 -5.54 -2.78
C GLU A 188 9.67 -4.41 -2.76
N LEU A 189 10.02 -3.21 -2.28
CA LEU A 189 9.17 -2.02 -2.40
C LEU A 189 8.96 -1.61 -3.86
N ALA A 190 10.02 -1.63 -4.67
CA ALA A 190 9.95 -1.34 -6.10
C ALA A 190 9.13 -2.38 -6.86
N ARG A 191 9.28 -3.68 -6.53
CA ARG A 191 8.46 -4.77 -7.08
C ARG A 191 6.97 -4.57 -6.77
N LEU A 192 6.66 -4.23 -5.52
CA LEU A 192 5.29 -3.93 -5.09
C LEU A 192 4.73 -2.71 -5.84
N ALA A 193 5.46 -1.60 -5.88
CA ALA A 193 5.06 -0.39 -6.59
C ALA A 193 4.80 -0.67 -8.08
N GLY A 194 5.70 -1.39 -8.75
CA GLY A 194 5.54 -1.79 -10.15
C GLY A 194 4.30 -2.64 -10.39
N SER A 195 3.97 -3.53 -9.46
CA SER A 195 2.75 -4.34 -9.53
C SER A 195 1.48 -3.50 -9.35
N LEU A 196 1.50 -2.53 -8.43
CA LEU A 196 0.36 -1.63 -8.18
C LEU A 196 0.16 -0.59 -9.29
N LEU A 197 1.23 -0.16 -9.97
CA LEU A 197 1.16 0.77 -11.09
C LEU A 197 0.37 0.21 -12.28
N THR A 198 0.19 -1.10 -12.38
CA THR A 198 -0.69 -1.71 -13.40
C THR A 198 -2.15 -1.24 -13.32
N PHE A 199 -2.57 -0.74 -12.15
CA PHE A 199 -3.90 -0.20 -11.91
C PHE A 199 -3.95 1.33 -11.87
N SER A 200 -2.81 2.00 -12.03
CA SER A 200 -2.74 3.46 -11.99
C SER A 200 -2.93 4.06 -13.38
N LEU A 201 -3.71 5.14 -13.45
CA LEU A 201 -3.83 5.98 -14.65
C LEU A 201 -3.05 7.30 -14.52
N GLU A 202 -2.59 7.61 -13.30
CA GLU A 202 -1.97 8.89 -12.97
C GLU A 202 -0.44 8.80 -12.90
N HIS A 203 0.09 7.61 -12.64
CA HIS A 203 1.51 7.38 -12.42
C HIS A 203 2.05 6.31 -13.36
N GLU A 204 3.28 6.51 -13.83
CA GLU A 204 4.01 5.58 -14.70
C GLU A 204 5.15 4.89 -13.95
N VAL A 205 5.75 3.87 -14.57
CA VAL A 205 6.89 3.11 -14.01
C VAL A 205 8.10 4.01 -13.71
N THR A 206 8.25 5.12 -14.44
CA THR A 206 9.28 6.14 -14.24
C THR A 206 9.15 6.87 -12.89
N ALA A 207 8.01 6.77 -12.22
CA ALA A 207 7.80 7.32 -10.87
C ALA A 207 8.55 6.53 -9.77
N ILE A 208 9.00 5.30 -10.05
CA ILE A 208 9.81 4.52 -9.09
C ILE A 208 11.23 5.09 -9.08
N PRO A 209 11.71 5.64 -7.96
CA PRO A 209 13.04 6.25 -7.89
C PRO A 209 14.14 5.19 -8.08
N VAL A 210 15.20 5.55 -8.79
CA VAL A 210 16.39 4.70 -8.97
C VAL A 210 17.16 4.62 -7.66
N TYR A 211 17.62 3.42 -7.30
CA TYR A 211 18.43 3.23 -6.10
C TYR A 211 19.76 3.98 -6.17
N GLN A 212 19.98 4.87 -5.22
CA GLN A 212 21.22 5.63 -5.03
C GLN A 212 21.68 5.48 -3.59
N HIS A 213 22.58 4.52 -3.33
CA HIS A 213 22.99 4.17 -1.96
C HIS A 213 23.60 5.34 -1.18
N GLU A 214 24.31 6.23 -1.87
CA GLU A 214 24.92 7.41 -1.26
C GLU A 214 23.89 8.50 -0.91
N GLN A 215 22.67 8.43 -1.47
CA GLN A 215 21.63 9.45 -1.36
C GLN A 215 20.26 8.83 -1.06
N LEU A 216 20.18 7.94 -0.05
CA LEU A 216 18.94 7.21 0.29
C LEU A 216 17.74 8.12 0.61
N THR A 217 17.99 9.35 1.06
CA THR A 217 16.97 10.39 1.28
C THR A 217 16.22 10.76 0.00
N ARG A 218 16.82 10.58 -1.19
CA ARG A 218 16.17 10.80 -2.49
C ARG A 218 15.43 9.56 -3.02
N VAL A 219 15.56 8.42 -2.35
CA VAL A 219 15.05 7.12 -2.81
C VAL A 219 13.85 6.69 -1.98
N PHE A 220 14.01 6.53 -0.67
CA PHE A 220 12.96 5.94 0.16
C PHE A 220 11.75 6.87 0.37
N PRO A 221 11.91 8.16 0.72
CA PRO A 221 10.77 9.07 0.87
C PRO A 221 9.82 9.13 -0.34
N PRO A 222 10.28 9.36 -1.58
CA PRO A 222 9.38 9.35 -2.73
C PRO A 222 8.78 7.96 -3.01
N LEU A 223 9.53 6.87 -2.78
CA LEU A 223 9.02 5.51 -2.98
C LEU A 223 7.89 5.15 -1.99
N PHE A 224 8.06 5.47 -0.70
CA PHE A 224 7.02 5.29 0.31
C PHE A 224 5.79 6.16 0.01
N ALA A 225 5.99 7.43 -0.39
CA ALA A 225 4.89 8.30 -0.79
C ALA A 225 4.10 7.74 -1.98
N LEU A 226 4.79 7.27 -3.02
CA LEU A 226 4.18 6.61 -4.18
C LEU A 226 3.36 5.37 -3.76
N LEU A 227 3.93 4.51 -2.91
CA LEU A 227 3.24 3.31 -2.42
C LEU A 227 1.97 3.66 -1.63
N ASN A 228 2.00 4.70 -0.79
CA ASN A 228 0.82 5.16 -0.05
C ASN A 228 -0.29 5.59 -1.02
N ILE A 229 0.04 6.41 -2.03
CA ILE A 229 -0.91 6.84 -3.06
C ILE A 229 -1.50 5.62 -3.80
N LEU A 230 -0.66 4.68 -4.22
CA LEU A 230 -1.10 3.49 -4.96
C LEU A 230 -1.96 2.56 -4.11
N LEU A 231 -1.65 2.38 -2.82
CA LEU A 231 -2.45 1.58 -1.90
C LEU A 231 -3.81 2.21 -1.62
N GLU A 232 -3.92 3.55 -1.63
CA GLU A 232 -5.20 4.25 -1.53
C GLU A 232 -6.01 4.11 -2.83
N ALA A 233 -5.41 4.49 -3.97
CA ALA A 233 -6.06 4.60 -5.27
C ALA A 233 -6.44 3.26 -5.94
N SER A 234 -5.79 2.15 -5.57
CA SER A 234 -5.92 0.83 -6.24
C SER A 234 -7.29 0.13 -6.12
N LEU A 235 -8.38 0.82 -5.79
CA LEU A 235 -9.73 0.23 -5.73
C LEU A 235 -10.72 1.03 -6.57
N PRO A 236 -10.83 0.69 -7.85
CA PRO A 236 -12.03 1.00 -8.61
C PRO A 236 -13.01 -0.17 -8.50
N SER A 237 -13.45 -0.56 -7.29
CA SER A 237 -14.66 -1.38 -7.21
C SER A 237 -15.86 -0.46 -7.29
N ARG A 238 -16.17 -0.04 -8.52
CA ARG A 238 -17.43 0.64 -8.83
C ARG A 238 -18.63 -0.28 -8.60
N VAL A 239 -18.43 -1.57 -8.35
CA VAL A 239 -19.54 -2.51 -8.11
C VAL A 239 -19.60 -2.92 -6.65
N VAL A 240 -20.82 -2.87 -6.12
CA VAL A 240 -21.21 -3.41 -4.83
C VAL A 240 -22.13 -4.59 -5.10
N ALA A 241 -21.70 -5.80 -4.73
CA ALA A 241 -22.59 -6.96 -4.71
C ALA A 241 -23.49 -6.85 -3.47
N ILE A 242 -24.81 -6.91 -3.67
CA ILE A 242 -25.79 -6.79 -2.62
C ILE A 242 -26.38 -8.17 -2.35
N GLU A 243 -26.25 -8.62 -1.11
CA GLU A 243 -26.80 -9.90 -0.67
C GLU A 243 -28.34 -9.87 -0.73
N LEU A 244 -28.91 -10.90 -1.36
CA LEU A 244 -30.35 -11.14 -1.37
C LEU A 244 -30.67 -12.35 -0.50
N VAL A 245 -31.52 -12.15 0.49
CA VAL A 245 -32.07 -13.21 1.35
C VAL A 245 -33.35 -13.72 0.71
N HIS A 246 -33.37 -15.01 0.36
CA HIS A 246 -34.56 -15.65 -0.22
C HIS A 246 -35.51 -16.16 0.87
N GLU A 247 -36.79 -15.81 0.76
CA GLU A 247 -37.89 -16.27 1.60
C GLU A 247 -38.87 -17.14 0.79
N PRO A 248 -38.68 -18.47 0.75
CA PRO A 248 -39.42 -19.36 -0.16
C PRO A 248 -40.92 -19.41 0.09
N ARG A 249 -41.38 -19.18 1.33
CA ARG A 249 -42.80 -19.27 1.70
C ARG A 249 -43.68 -18.28 0.97
N ILE A 250 -43.12 -17.13 0.61
CA ILE A 250 -43.83 -16.01 -0.03
C ILE A 250 -43.22 -15.66 -1.39
N ASN A 251 -42.25 -16.45 -1.87
CA ASN A 251 -41.50 -16.23 -3.10
C ASN A 251 -40.90 -14.81 -3.21
N GLN A 252 -40.30 -14.33 -2.12
CA GLN A 252 -39.68 -13.01 -2.08
C GLN A 252 -38.18 -13.11 -1.85
N TRP A 253 -37.43 -12.21 -2.46
CA TRP A 253 -36.01 -11.99 -2.23
C TRP A 253 -35.83 -10.59 -1.67
N ARG A 254 -35.13 -10.47 -0.54
CA ARG A 254 -34.96 -9.19 0.16
C ARG A 254 -33.49 -8.80 0.25
N ALA A 255 -33.19 -7.58 -0.12
CA ALA A 255 -31.88 -6.94 0.02
C ALA A 255 -31.95 -5.77 1.00
N THR A 256 -30.92 -5.61 1.83
CA THR A 256 -30.73 -4.39 2.64
C THR A 256 -29.62 -3.55 2.02
N LEU A 257 -29.92 -2.30 1.69
CA LEU A 257 -28.98 -1.35 1.07
C LEU A 257 -28.21 -0.60 2.17
N ARG A 258 -27.30 -1.31 2.86
CA ARG A 258 -26.57 -0.75 4.02
C ARG A 258 -25.38 0.13 3.65
N ASP A 259 -24.88 0.01 2.42
CA ASP A 259 -23.68 0.72 1.98
C ASP A 259 -24.00 2.19 1.70
N PRO A 260 -23.37 3.15 2.43
CA PRO A 260 -23.66 4.58 2.28
C PRO A 260 -23.35 5.10 0.87
N ARG A 261 -22.41 4.48 0.15
CA ARG A 261 -22.02 4.87 -1.22
C ARG A 261 -23.15 4.71 -2.23
N LEU A 262 -24.11 3.83 -1.96
CA LEU A 262 -25.28 3.63 -2.81
C LEU A 262 -26.15 4.90 -2.89
N ARG A 263 -26.12 5.74 -1.85
CA ARG A 263 -26.89 6.99 -1.79
C ARG A 263 -26.28 8.12 -2.61
N GLU A 264 -24.99 8.04 -2.91
CA GLU A 264 -24.27 9.04 -3.72
C GLU A 264 -24.62 8.91 -5.22
N GLY A 265 -25.19 7.77 -5.62
CA GLY A 265 -25.67 7.50 -6.97
C GLY A 265 -25.14 6.17 -7.48
N ALA A 266 -26.03 5.22 -7.77
CA ALA A 266 -25.67 3.91 -8.30
C ALA A 266 -26.74 3.41 -9.27
N ASP A 267 -26.33 2.64 -10.28
CA ASP A 267 -27.20 1.88 -11.16
C ASP A 267 -27.34 0.45 -10.65
N PHE A 268 -28.57 -0.05 -10.55
CA PHE A 268 -28.84 -1.40 -10.02
C PHE A 268 -29.10 -2.39 -11.15
N TYR A 269 -28.50 -3.56 -11.03
CA TYR A 269 -28.54 -4.62 -12.01
C TYR A 269 -28.81 -5.95 -11.33
N LEU A 270 -29.75 -6.70 -11.87
CA LEU A 270 -30.16 -8.01 -11.41
C LEU A 270 -29.65 -9.08 -12.36
N SER A 271 -28.90 -10.02 -11.83
CA SER A 271 -28.47 -11.24 -12.51
C SER A 271 -29.43 -12.36 -12.15
N VAL A 272 -30.06 -12.95 -13.16
CA VAL A 272 -31.10 -13.97 -13.01
C VAL A 272 -30.62 -15.25 -13.66
N ARG A 273 -30.55 -16.32 -12.87
CA ARG A 273 -30.36 -17.68 -13.38
C ARG A 273 -31.69 -18.42 -13.28
N SER A 274 -32.08 -19.12 -14.34
CA SER A 274 -33.31 -19.91 -14.41
C SER A 274 -33.08 -21.12 -15.30
N SER A 275 -33.90 -22.16 -15.13
CA SER A 275 -33.97 -23.29 -16.07
C SER A 275 -34.71 -22.96 -17.38
N LEU A 276 -35.36 -21.80 -17.46
CA LEU A 276 -36.06 -21.35 -18.66
C LEU A 276 -35.08 -20.95 -19.79
N PRO A 277 -35.47 -21.13 -21.07
CA PRO A 277 -34.71 -20.60 -22.20
C PRO A 277 -34.51 -19.08 -22.11
N ALA A 278 -33.31 -18.60 -22.44
CA ALA A 278 -32.92 -17.18 -22.31
C ALA A 278 -33.92 -16.19 -22.95
N ALA A 279 -34.41 -16.50 -24.16
CA ALA A 279 -35.38 -15.64 -24.86
C ALA A 279 -36.73 -15.54 -24.14
N GLN A 280 -37.19 -16.65 -23.54
CA GLN A 280 -38.41 -16.66 -22.74
C GLN A 280 -38.20 -15.87 -21.44
N LEU A 281 -37.07 -16.08 -20.77
CA LEU A 281 -36.74 -15.38 -19.53
C LEU A 281 -36.64 -13.85 -19.73
N GLN A 282 -35.98 -13.39 -20.80
CA GLN A 282 -35.88 -11.96 -21.11
C GLN A 282 -37.25 -11.30 -21.33
N THR A 283 -38.23 -12.05 -21.84
CA THR A 283 -39.57 -11.52 -22.15
C THR A 283 -40.51 -11.61 -20.94
N GLN A 284 -40.51 -12.75 -20.24
CA GLN A 284 -41.46 -13.03 -19.16
C GLN A 284 -41.02 -12.42 -17.82
N PHE A 285 -39.71 -12.41 -17.54
CA PHE A 285 -39.21 -11.98 -16.24
C PHE A 285 -39.55 -10.52 -15.91
N PRO A 286 -39.39 -9.53 -16.81
CA PRO A 286 -39.80 -8.15 -16.55
C PRO A 286 -41.30 -7.95 -16.30
N GLN A 287 -42.14 -8.82 -16.87
CA GLN A 287 -43.60 -8.72 -16.73
C GLN A 287 -44.08 -9.31 -15.40
N LEU A 288 -43.46 -10.42 -14.99
CA LEU A 288 -43.87 -11.24 -13.86
C LEU A 288 -43.17 -10.85 -12.56
N CYS A 289 -41.88 -10.50 -12.60
CA CYS A 289 -41.14 -10.07 -11.43
C CYS A 289 -41.59 -8.66 -11.01
N LYS A 290 -41.78 -8.46 -9.71
CA LYS A 290 -42.11 -7.15 -9.12
C LYS A 290 -41.03 -6.75 -8.13
N ALA A 291 -40.38 -5.62 -8.38
CA ALA A 291 -39.39 -5.02 -7.51
C ALA A 291 -39.98 -3.80 -6.79
N GLY A 292 -39.63 -3.57 -5.52
CA GLY A 292 -40.11 -2.41 -4.77
C GLY A 292 -39.59 -2.33 -3.34
N ALA A 293 -40.10 -1.36 -2.57
CA ALA A 293 -39.78 -1.22 -1.15
C ALA A 293 -40.54 -2.27 -0.29
N PRO A 294 -40.02 -2.68 0.88
CA PRO A 294 -40.61 -3.74 1.70
C PRO A 294 -42.08 -3.49 2.08
N ASP A 295 -42.44 -2.25 2.38
CA ASP A 295 -43.79 -1.86 2.80
C ASP A 295 -44.81 -1.89 1.63
N GLU A 296 -44.31 -1.86 0.39
CA GLU A 296 -45.15 -1.91 -0.80
C GLU A 296 -45.33 -3.34 -1.32
N VAL A 297 -44.31 -4.21 -1.28
CA VAL A 297 -44.40 -5.52 -1.96
C VAL A 297 -45.50 -6.43 -1.40
N GLY A 298 -45.78 -6.37 -0.09
CA GLY A 298 -46.91 -7.08 0.51
C GLY A 298 -48.29 -6.62 0.01
N ASN A 299 -48.42 -5.34 -0.35
CA ASN A 299 -49.63 -4.75 -0.93
C ASN A 299 -49.67 -4.88 -2.47
N VAL A 300 -48.52 -4.83 -3.14
CA VAL A 300 -48.36 -4.91 -4.60
C VAL A 300 -48.80 -6.26 -5.15
N VAL A 301 -48.55 -7.36 -4.43
CA VAL A 301 -49.01 -8.71 -4.82
C VAL A 301 -50.54 -8.82 -4.82
N ASN A 302 -51.22 -8.00 -3.99
CA ASN A 302 -52.69 -8.00 -3.87
C ASN A 302 -53.39 -6.89 -4.71
N VAL A 303 -52.69 -5.82 -5.11
CA VAL A 303 -53.31 -4.60 -5.69
C VAL A 303 -52.83 -4.26 -7.12
N ALA A 304 -52.04 -5.13 -7.77
CA ALA A 304 -51.59 -4.89 -9.16
C ALA A 304 -50.85 -3.55 -9.37
N LEU A 305 -50.14 -3.07 -8.35
CA LEU A 305 -49.30 -1.89 -8.45
C LEU A 305 -48.05 -2.20 -9.29
N SER A 306 -47.67 -1.25 -10.14
CA SER A 306 -46.46 -1.37 -10.96
C SER A 306 -45.23 -1.13 -10.10
N GLY A 307 -44.53 -2.20 -9.74
CA GLY A 307 -43.20 -2.12 -9.13
C GLY A 307 -42.17 -1.48 -10.07
N ILE A 308 -40.93 -1.34 -9.59
CA ILE A 308 -39.80 -0.80 -10.35
C ILE A 308 -39.64 -1.59 -11.66
N PRO A 309 -39.73 -0.94 -12.84
CA PRO A 309 -39.57 -1.62 -14.12
C PRO A 309 -38.18 -2.24 -14.27
N LEU A 310 -38.15 -3.48 -14.75
CA LEU A 310 -36.92 -4.19 -15.10
C LEU A 310 -36.74 -4.15 -16.62
N ARG A 311 -35.54 -3.81 -17.09
CA ARG A 311 -35.23 -3.77 -18.52
C ARG A 311 -34.17 -4.83 -18.84
N PRO A 312 -34.41 -5.75 -19.80
CA PRO A 312 -33.40 -6.71 -20.20
C PRO A 312 -32.20 -5.99 -20.83
N LEU A 313 -30.99 -6.41 -20.47
CA LEU A 313 -29.76 -5.85 -21.02
C LEU A 313 -29.30 -6.64 -22.23
N SER A 314 -28.98 -5.94 -23.31
CA SER A 314 -28.28 -6.51 -24.48
C SER A 314 -26.78 -6.69 -24.23
N HIS A 315 -26.19 -5.83 -23.39
CA HIS A 315 -24.79 -5.89 -22.99
C HIS A 315 -24.68 -5.59 -21.49
N VAL A 316 -23.97 -6.45 -20.77
CA VAL A 316 -23.72 -6.28 -19.33
C VAL A 316 -22.57 -5.27 -19.15
N PRO A 317 -22.72 -4.25 -18.29
CA PRO A 317 -21.61 -3.34 -17.97
C PRO A 317 -20.36 -4.12 -17.57
N ALA A 318 -19.19 -3.70 -18.07
CA ALA A 318 -17.91 -4.38 -17.83
C ALA A 318 -17.57 -4.55 -16.33
N ALA A 319 -18.18 -3.73 -15.47
CA ALA A 319 -17.99 -3.76 -14.04
C ALA A 319 -18.67 -4.98 -13.37
N ILE A 320 -19.69 -5.59 -13.99
CA ILE A 320 -20.47 -6.69 -13.41
C ILE A 320 -19.91 -8.05 -13.87
N PRO A 321 -19.76 -9.04 -12.97
CA PRO A 321 -19.33 -10.39 -13.35
C PRO A 321 -20.28 -11.06 -14.35
N LEU A 322 -19.76 -11.36 -15.54
CA LEU A 322 -20.50 -12.06 -16.59
C LEU A 322 -20.54 -13.57 -16.31
N ARG A 323 -21.74 -14.13 -16.26
CA ARG A 323 -22.02 -15.56 -16.13
C ARG A 323 -22.80 -15.98 -17.38
N LEU A 324 -22.27 -16.93 -18.14
CA LEU A 324 -22.83 -17.36 -19.44
C LEU A 324 -24.27 -17.88 -19.35
N GLU A 325 -24.63 -18.49 -18.21
CA GLU A 325 -25.98 -19.05 -17.98
C GLU A 325 -27.00 -18.03 -17.47
N ASN A 326 -26.57 -16.81 -17.14
CA ASN A 326 -27.44 -15.82 -16.51
C ASN A 326 -27.93 -14.78 -17.51
N GLN A 327 -29.12 -14.26 -17.27
CA GLN A 327 -29.66 -13.09 -17.95
C GLN A 327 -29.64 -11.90 -17.02
N TYR A 328 -29.40 -10.71 -17.57
CA TYR A 328 -29.17 -9.50 -16.80
C TYR A 328 -30.25 -8.46 -17.09
N PHE A 329 -30.71 -7.80 -16.04
CA PHE A 329 -31.75 -6.79 -16.10
C PHE A 329 -31.31 -5.54 -15.34
N SER A 330 -31.54 -4.35 -15.87
CA SER A 330 -31.35 -3.09 -15.14
C SER A 330 -32.65 -2.66 -14.47
N LEU A 331 -32.56 -2.12 -13.26
CA LEU A 331 -33.70 -1.48 -12.59
C LEU A 331 -33.83 -0.03 -13.07
N ASP A 332 -35.04 0.39 -13.40
CA ASP A 332 -35.32 1.76 -13.81
C ASP A 332 -35.46 2.68 -12.59
N LEU A 333 -34.38 3.37 -12.24
CA LEU A 333 -34.32 4.26 -11.09
C LEU A 333 -35.07 5.58 -11.29
N SER A 334 -35.57 5.87 -12.50
CA SER A 334 -36.42 7.04 -12.72
C SER A 334 -37.85 6.85 -12.19
N HIS A 335 -38.23 5.61 -11.87
CA HIS A 335 -39.56 5.27 -11.38
C HIS A 335 -39.74 5.69 -9.90
N PRO A 336 -40.89 6.27 -9.50
CA PRO A 336 -41.12 6.71 -8.12
C PRO A 336 -40.88 5.63 -7.04
N ALA A 337 -41.23 4.38 -7.34
CA ALA A 337 -40.98 3.24 -6.43
C ALA A 337 -39.48 3.00 -6.16
N ALA A 338 -38.59 3.39 -7.07
CA ALA A 338 -37.14 3.29 -6.86
C ALA A 338 -36.64 4.35 -5.88
N THR A 339 -37.22 5.55 -5.87
CA THR A 339 -36.93 6.59 -4.87
C THR A 339 -37.26 6.07 -3.46
N GLN A 340 -38.43 5.46 -3.29
CA GLN A 340 -38.85 4.90 -2.01
C GLN A 340 -37.98 3.70 -1.57
N MET A 341 -37.55 2.86 -2.50
CA MET A 341 -36.56 1.79 -2.23
C MET A 341 -35.25 2.37 -1.67
N MET A 342 -34.77 3.48 -2.21
CA MET A 342 -33.55 4.15 -1.73
C MET A 342 -33.73 4.82 -0.36
N GLU A 343 -34.88 5.45 -0.13
CA GLU A 343 -35.22 6.08 1.17
C GLU A 343 -35.36 5.07 2.30
N THR A 344 -36.06 3.96 2.04
CA THR A 344 -36.24 2.87 3.01
C THR A 344 -34.95 2.05 3.22
N GLY A 345 -33.98 2.15 2.31
CA GLY A 345 -32.73 1.42 2.37
C GLY A 345 -32.90 -0.09 2.22
N ALA A 346 -33.97 -0.54 1.57
CA ALA A 346 -34.26 -1.94 1.36
C ALA A 346 -35.00 -2.18 0.04
N CYS A 347 -34.73 -3.31 -0.59
CA CYS A 347 -35.34 -3.71 -1.85
C CYS A 347 -35.92 -5.12 -1.69
N VAL A 348 -37.10 -5.34 -2.25
CA VAL A 348 -37.75 -6.65 -2.30
C VAL A 348 -38.11 -6.98 -3.75
N PHE A 349 -37.81 -8.21 -4.15
CA PHE A 349 -38.21 -8.79 -5.42
C PHE A 349 -39.18 -9.93 -5.16
N TYR A 350 -40.40 -9.81 -5.68
CA TYR A 350 -41.33 -10.92 -5.78
C TYR A 350 -41.13 -11.62 -7.13
N VAL A 351 -40.95 -12.95 -7.09
CA VAL A 351 -40.78 -13.78 -8.28
C VAL A 351 -41.80 -14.91 -8.23
N PRO A 352 -42.82 -14.94 -9.10
CA PRO A 352 -43.82 -16.00 -9.07
C PRO A 352 -43.19 -17.36 -9.42
N GLY A 353 -43.64 -18.42 -8.74
CA GLY A 353 -43.13 -19.78 -8.94
C GLY A 353 -43.38 -20.37 -10.34
N THR A 354 -44.19 -19.71 -11.19
CA THR A 354 -44.38 -20.08 -12.61
C THR A 354 -43.09 -19.95 -13.42
N LEU A 355 -42.11 -19.19 -12.95
CA LEU A 355 -40.81 -19.02 -13.59
C LEU A 355 -39.78 -20.13 -13.23
N GLY A 356 -40.20 -21.15 -12.49
CA GLY A 356 -39.37 -22.29 -12.10
C GLY A 356 -38.38 -21.94 -10.97
N GLU A 357 -37.30 -22.72 -10.87
CA GLU A 357 -36.22 -22.46 -9.92
C GLU A 357 -35.35 -21.30 -10.42
N ILE A 358 -35.46 -20.16 -9.73
CA ILE A 358 -34.69 -18.96 -10.02
C ILE A 358 -33.67 -18.69 -8.92
N GLN A 359 -32.47 -18.28 -9.31
CA GLN A 359 -31.48 -17.67 -8.43
C GLN A 359 -31.24 -16.23 -8.85
N LEU A 360 -31.27 -15.32 -7.86
CA LEU A 360 -31.06 -13.90 -8.07
C LEU A 360 -29.75 -13.43 -7.41
N GLU A 361 -29.01 -12.58 -8.12
CA GLU A 361 -27.91 -11.79 -7.57
C GLU A 361 -28.14 -10.32 -7.90
N LEU A 362 -28.03 -9.43 -6.90
CA LEU A 362 -28.16 -7.99 -7.10
C LEU A 362 -26.78 -7.31 -7.07
N PHE A 363 -26.56 -6.41 -8.02
CA PHE A 363 -25.35 -5.61 -8.14
C PHE A 363 -25.72 -4.14 -8.23
N ALA A 364 -24.95 -3.28 -7.60
CA ALA A 364 -25.03 -1.83 -7.77
C ALA A 364 -23.71 -1.31 -8.32
N VAL A 365 -23.77 -0.58 -9.43
CA VAL A 365 -22.62 0.08 -10.05
C VAL A 365 -22.67 1.56 -9.69
N LEU A 366 -21.75 2.02 -8.86
CA LEU A 366 -21.61 3.41 -8.44
C LEU A 366 -21.37 4.30 -9.68
N ARG A 367 -22.18 5.34 -9.82
CA ARG A 367 -22.02 6.37 -10.86
C ARG A 367 -20.82 7.25 -10.48
N ALA A 368 -20.03 7.64 -11.49
CA ALA A 368 -18.82 8.44 -11.31
C ALA A 368 -19.14 9.90 -10.97
#